data_AF-A0A0U2ZL59-F1
#
_entry.id   AF-A0A0U2ZL59-F1
#
_cell.length_a   1.000
_cell.length_b   1.000
_cell.length_c   1.000
_cell.angle_alpha   90.00
_cell.angle_beta   90.00
_cell.angle_gamma   90.00
#
_symmetry.space_group_name_H-M   'P 1'
#
loop_
_entity.id
_entity.type
_entity.pdbx_description
1 polymer ?
#
loop_
_entity_poly.entity_id
_entity_poly.type
_entity_poly.pdbx_seq_one_letter_code
_entity_poly.pdbx_strand_id
1 'polypeptide(L)' 'MLSILIEIQRLKRLERTGWTLRGLAPGAESVAAHSYGVTVAAMMLADELQARGVAVDMERLLRVALMHARRADA' A
#
# COMPACT_ATOMS: atom_id res chain seq x y z
N MET A 1 21.04 2.62 3.23
CA MET A 1 20.16 1.78 2.39
C MET A 1 19.69 0.53 3.13
N LEU A 2 20.59 -0.31 3.67
CA LEU A 2 20.18 -1.49 4.44
C LEU A 2 19.26 -1.17 5.63
N SER A 3 19.55 -0.10 6.37
CA SER A 3 18.71 0.38 7.47
C SER A 3 17.26 0.66 7.03
N ILE A 4 17.07 1.31 5.89
CA ILE A 4 15.75 1.60 5.31
C ILE A 4 15.06 0.28 4.93
N LEU A 5 15.77 -0.63 4.27
CA LEU A 5 15.21 -1.93 3.87
C LEU A 5 14.77 -2.78 5.06
N ILE A 6 15.46 -2.68 6.20
CA ILE A 6 15.06 -3.31 7.47
C ILE A 6 13.86 -2.59 8.07
N GLU A 7 13.86 -1.25 8.09
CA GLU A 7 12.79 -0.46 8.69
C GLU A 7 11.44 -0.69 7.98
N ILE A 8 11.43 -0.78 6.64
CA ILE A 8 10.20 -1.08 5.89
C ILE A 8 9.63 -2.47 6.23
N GLN A 9 10.44 -3.43 6.69
CA GLN A 9 9.91 -4.74 7.13
C GLN A 9 9.01 -4.63 8.35
N ARG A 10 9.09 -3.54 9.14
CA ARG A 10 8.19 -3.31 10.28
C ARG A 10 6.73 -3.18 9.84
N LEU A 11 6.48 -2.76 8.60
CA LEU A 11 5.12 -2.66 8.05
C LEU A 11 4.39 -4.00 7.99
N LYS A 12 5.12 -5.14 7.96
CA LYS A 12 4.53 -6.49 8.01
C LYS A 12 3.90 -6.84 9.35
N ARG A 13 4.26 -6.11 10.42
CA ARG A 13 3.74 -6.30 11.79
C ARG A 13 2.92 -5.11 12.28
N LEU A 14 2.81 -4.05 11.47
CA LEU A 14 2.02 -2.88 11.81
C LEU A 14 0.58 -3.14 11.37
N GLU A 15 -0.35 -3.21 12.31
CA GLU A 15 -1.75 -3.46 12.05
C GLU A 15 -2.48 -2.23 11.48
N ARG A 16 -3.46 -2.47 10.61
CA ARG A 16 -4.36 -1.44 10.11
C ARG A 16 -5.41 -1.10 11.17
N THR A 17 -5.26 0.06 11.80
CA THR A 17 -6.11 0.55 12.91
C THR A 17 -7.60 0.54 12.59
N GLY A 18 -7.99 0.75 11.33
CA GLY A 18 -9.39 0.72 10.90
C GLY A 18 -10.12 -0.61 11.18
N TRP A 19 -9.39 -1.74 11.16
CA TRP A 19 -9.94 -3.06 11.51
C TRP A 19 -9.97 -3.27 13.01
N THR A 20 -8.91 -2.87 13.71
CA THR A 20 -8.84 -2.91 15.18
C THR A 20 -9.98 -2.11 15.82
N LEU A 21 -10.23 -0.88 15.32
CA LEU A 21 -11.32 -0.02 15.78
C LEU A 21 -12.72 -0.60 15.49
N ARG A 22 -12.82 -1.54 14.54
CA ARG A 22 -14.06 -2.26 14.21
C ARG A 22 -14.18 -3.60 14.96
N GLY A 23 -13.29 -3.87 15.92
CA GLY A 23 -13.34 -5.06 16.76
C GLY A 23 -12.88 -6.35 16.08
N LEU A 24 -12.20 -6.27 14.93
CA LEU A 24 -11.61 -7.46 14.32
C LEU A 24 -10.40 -7.93 15.13
N ALA A 25 -10.15 -9.23 15.09
CA ALA A 25 -9.00 -9.84 15.73
C ALA A 25 -7.67 -9.23 15.22
N PRO A 26 -6.63 -9.16 16.07
CA PRO A 26 -5.29 -8.80 15.63
C PRO A 26 -4.83 -9.67 14.46
N GLY A 27 -4.17 -9.07 13.47
CA GLY A 27 -3.71 -9.75 12.26
C GLY A 27 -4.68 -9.69 11.08
N ALA A 28 -5.79 -8.94 11.19
CA ALA A 28 -6.77 -8.79 10.11
C ALA A 28 -6.16 -8.24 8.81
N GLU A 29 -5.31 -7.21 8.91
CA GLU A 29 -4.55 -6.67 7.79
C GLU A 29 -3.34 -5.89 8.30
N SER A 30 -2.14 -6.24 7.82
CA SER A 30 -0.95 -5.42 8.07
C SER A 30 -0.88 -4.26 7.08
N VAL A 31 -0.18 -3.19 7.45
CA VAL A 31 0.09 -2.06 6.55
C VAL A 31 0.84 -2.51 5.28
N ALA A 32 1.76 -3.49 5.39
CA ALA A 32 2.42 -4.05 4.21
C ALA A 32 1.44 -4.78 3.27
N ALA A 33 0.54 -5.60 3.81
CA ALA A 33 -0.48 -6.30 3.01
C ALA A 33 -1.42 -5.29 2.32
N HIS A 34 -1.82 -4.26 3.04
CA HIS A 34 -2.64 -3.17 2.51
C HIS A 34 -1.95 -2.45 1.35
N SER A 35 -0.71 -1.99 1.53
CA SER A 35 0.06 -1.30 0.49
C SER A 35 0.26 -2.17 -0.76
N TYR A 36 0.50 -3.47 -0.59
CA TYR A 36 0.57 -4.41 -1.69
C TYR A 36 -0.75 -4.48 -2.46
N GLY A 37 -1.87 -4.68 -1.76
CA GLY A 37 -3.20 -4.74 -2.37
C GLY A 37 -3.55 -3.46 -3.14
N VAL A 38 -3.29 -2.28 -2.54
CA VAL A 38 -3.51 -0.98 -3.20
C VAL A 38 -2.64 -0.83 -4.44
N THR A 39 -1.37 -1.25 -4.39
CA THR A 39 -0.46 -1.15 -5.54
C THR A 39 -0.91 -2.04 -6.69
N VAL A 40 -1.32 -3.28 -6.41
CA VAL A 40 -1.86 -4.20 -7.43
C VAL A 40 -3.16 -3.65 -8.02
N ALA A 41 -4.08 -3.18 -7.18
CA ALA A 41 -5.34 -2.59 -7.65
C ALA A 41 -5.09 -1.35 -8.52
N ALA A 42 -4.20 -0.45 -8.11
CA ALA A 42 -3.84 0.74 -8.89
C ALA A 42 -3.23 0.38 -10.25
N MET A 43 -2.36 -0.63 -10.29
CA MET A 43 -1.76 -1.14 -11.53
C MET A 43 -2.84 -1.67 -12.50
N MET A 44 -3.75 -2.53 -12.02
CA MET A 44 -4.83 -3.08 -12.84
C MET A 44 -5.78 -1.99 -13.37
N LEU A 45 -6.10 -0.99 -12.54
CA LEU A 45 -6.93 0.14 -12.96
C LEU A 45 -6.22 1.00 -14.00
N ALA A 46 -4.92 1.18 -13.88
CA ALA A 46 -4.14 1.91 -14.87
C ALA A 46 -4.07 1.17 -16.21
N ASP A 47 -3.92 -0.16 -16.20
CA ASP A 47 -3.96 -0.97 -17.42
C ASP A 47 -5.29 -0.77 -18.16
N GLU A 48 -6.42 -0.80 -17.43
CA GLU A 48 -7.74 -0.54 -17.99
C GLU A 48 -7.89 0.88 -18.56
N LEU A 49 -7.34 1.88 -17.88
CA LEU A 49 -7.35 3.27 -18.36
C LEU A 49 -6.49 3.45 -19.61
N GLN A 50 -5.31 2.83 -19.66
CA GLN A 50 -4.44 2.85 -20.82
C GLN A 50 -5.08 2.14 -22.02
N ALA A 51 -5.79 1.02 -21.81
CA ALA A 51 -6.56 0.34 -22.85
C ALA A 51 -7.66 1.23 -23.45
N ARG A 52 -8.18 2.20 -22.68
CA ARG A 52 -9.16 3.21 -23.12
C ARG A 52 -8.51 4.48 -23.69
N GLY A 53 -7.19 4.49 -23.91
CA GLY A 53 -6.46 5.61 -24.49
C GLY A 53 -6.10 6.72 -23.50
N VAL A 54 -6.26 6.51 -22.18
CA VAL A 54 -5.85 7.48 -21.16
C VAL A 54 -4.36 7.29 -20.86
N ALA A 55 -3.58 8.35 -21.02
CA ALA A 55 -2.17 8.33 -20.65
C ALA A 55 -2.02 8.27 -19.11
N VAL A 56 -1.33 7.23 -18.62
CA VAL A 56 -1.01 7.06 -17.18
C VAL A 56 0.50 6.91 -17.02
N ASP A 57 1.09 7.73 -16.15
CA ASP A 57 2.48 7.57 -15.70
C ASP A 57 2.58 6.44 -14.69
N MET A 58 2.99 5.26 -15.16
CA MET A 58 3.04 4.07 -14.34
C MET A 58 4.10 4.12 -13.25
N GLU A 59 5.25 4.72 -13.52
CA GLU A 59 6.31 4.80 -12.52
C GLU A 59 5.83 5.64 -11.33
N ARG A 60 5.26 6.82 -11.63
CA ARG A 60 4.72 7.69 -10.59
C ARG A 60 3.58 7.02 -9.83
N LEU A 61 2.66 6.36 -10.53
CA LEU A 61 1.53 5.67 -9.90
C LEU A 61 2.01 4.61 -8.90
N LEU A 62 2.90 3.71 -9.31
CA LEU A 62 3.38 2.64 -8.44
C LEU A 62 4.19 3.18 -7.26
N ARG A 63 5.01 4.21 -7.46
CA ARG A 63 5.76 4.87 -6.37
C ARG A 63 4.81 5.51 -5.34
N VAL A 64 3.75 6.17 -5.80
CA VAL A 64 2.74 6.75 -4.91
C VAL A 64 1.99 5.65 -4.17
N ALA A 65 1.51 4.63 -4.87
CA ALA A 65 0.75 3.54 -4.27
C ALA A 65 1.56 2.75 -3.24
N LEU A 66 2.86 2.51 -3.47
CA LEU A 66 3.72 1.82 -2.50
C LEU A 66 3.99 2.67 -1.24
N MET A 67 4.11 3.99 -1.40
CA MET A 67 4.52 4.91 -0.33
C MET A 67 3.37 5.65 0.36
N HIS A 68 2.12 5.46 -0.10
CA HIS A 68 0.96 6.20 0.40
C HIS A 68 0.67 5.89 1.88
N ALA A 69 0.92 4.65 2.29
CA ALA A 69 0.62 4.20 3.64
C ALA A 69 1.69 4.73 4.59
N ARG A 70 1.39 5.87 5.22
CA ARG A 70 2.19 6.41 6.31
C ARG A 70 1.67 5.88 7.64
N ARG A 71 2.58 5.75 8.58
CA ARG A 71 2.27 5.51 9.99
C ARG A 71 1.32 6.62 10.47
N ALA A 72 0.30 6.28 11.26
CA ALA A 72 -0.65 7.25 11.82
C ALA A 72 -0.06 8.11 12.96
N ASP A 73 1.22 7.91 13.30
CA ASP A 73 1.88 8.61 14.41
C ASP A 73 3.05 9.41 13.85
N ALA A 74 2.78 10.68 13.57
CA ALA A 74 3.71 11.80 13.61
C ALA A 74 3.05 12.89 14.47
#